data_AF-A0A932MBK6-F1
#
_entry.id   AF-A0A932MBK6-F1
#
_cell.length_a   1.000
_cell.length_b   1.000
_cell.length_c   1.000
_cell.angle_alpha   90.00
_cell.angle_beta   90.00
_cell.angle_gamma   90.00
#
_symmetry.space_group_name_H-M   'P 1'
#
loop_
_entity.id
_entity.type
_entity.pdbx_description
1 polymer ?
#
loop_
_entity_poly.entity_id
_entity_poly.type
_entity_poly.pdbx_seq_one_letter_code
_entity_poly.pdbx_strand_id
1 'polypeptide(L)'
;MTPAVAGDGSVPVASFSRLSAGATVLVMDEDCYFWAACMTEEIARRGCRVVYVTRFPEPLRELPFVTRISTLRALDELGVVMRPTMHVDRIEGGEVVLRHYYNSRREERLKDVGEVVWVGAQRANDGLAHELREAGQRDVHLIGDAYAPRRLVHAIAEGHRAGRSV
;
A
#
# COMPACT_ATOMS: atom_id res chain seq x y z
N MET A 1 1.50 -6.21 -4.15
CA MET A 1 1.80 -6.26 -5.60
C MET A 1 1.41 -4.92 -6.17
N THR A 2 2.23 -4.31 -7.03
CA THR A 2 1.84 -3.08 -7.73
C THR A 2 0.93 -3.46 -8.90
N PRO A 3 -0.27 -2.90 -9.02
CA PRO A 3 -1.09 -3.13 -10.20
C PRO A 3 -0.48 -2.45 -11.42
N ALA A 4 -0.89 -2.89 -12.61
CA ALA A 4 -0.63 -2.14 -13.83
C ALA A 4 -1.42 -0.83 -13.78
N VAL A 5 -0.73 0.30 -13.86
CA VAL A 5 -1.33 1.63 -14.03
C VAL A 5 -1.31 1.97 -15.51
N ALA A 6 -2.43 2.40 -16.07
CA ALA A 6 -2.50 2.79 -17.48
C ALA A 6 -1.54 3.97 -17.74
N GLY A 7 -0.84 4.00 -18.87
CA GLY A 7 0.04 5.12 -19.17
C GLY A 7 1.29 4.79 -19.97
N ASP A 8 2.17 5.79 -20.05
CA ASP A 8 3.47 5.73 -20.72
C ASP A 8 4.63 5.29 -19.82
N GLY A 9 4.36 5.06 -18.52
CA GLY A 9 5.37 4.65 -17.55
C GLY A 9 6.39 5.74 -17.19
N SER A 10 6.11 7.00 -17.52
CA SER A 10 6.99 8.15 -17.24
C SER A 10 7.23 8.42 -15.75
N VAL A 11 6.33 7.96 -14.88
CA VAL A 11 6.48 7.96 -13.41
C VAL A 11 6.51 6.51 -12.92
N PRO A 12 7.53 6.10 -12.16
CA PRO A 12 7.63 4.73 -11.66
C PRO A 12 6.54 4.42 -10.62
N VAL A 13 6.05 3.17 -10.65
CA VAL A 13 5.11 2.62 -9.67
C VAL A 13 5.79 1.51 -8.90
N ALA A 14 5.88 1.64 -7.57
CA ALA A 14 6.60 0.73 -6.69
C ALA A 14 5.76 0.37 -5.45
N SER A 15 6.17 -0.66 -4.70
CA SER A 15 5.52 -1.02 -3.43
C SER A 15 6.21 -0.42 -2.19
N PHE A 16 7.35 0.26 -2.39
CA PHE A 16 8.09 1.01 -1.38
C PHE A 16 8.90 2.10 -2.09
N SER A 17 9.25 3.17 -1.38
CA SER A 17 10.12 4.21 -1.93
C SER A 17 11.54 4.16 -1.35
N ARG A 18 12.51 4.50 -2.19
CA ARG A 18 13.91 4.79 -1.80
C ARG A 18 14.33 6.21 -2.16
N LEU A 19 13.39 7.05 -2.60
CA LEU A 19 13.71 8.44 -2.92
C LEU A 19 14.17 9.19 -1.66
N SER A 20 15.05 10.16 -1.90
CA SER A 20 15.65 10.99 -0.87
C SER A 20 14.84 12.26 -0.61
N ALA A 21 15.23 12.99 0.44
CA ALA A 21 14.66 14.28 0.79
C ALA A 21 14.52 15.22 -0.43
N GLY A 22 13.43 16.00 -0.46
CA GLY A 22 13.10 16.94 -1.53
C GLY A 22 12.30 16.33 -2.69
N ALA A 23 12.29 15.00 -2.85
CA ALA A 23 11.44 14.35 -3.85
C ALA A 23 9.96 14.38 -3.47
N THR A 24 9.06 14.36 -4.46
CA THR A 24 7.62 14.18 -4.24
C THR A 24 7.25 12.71 -4.43
N VAL A 25 6.60 12.11 -3.44
CA VAL A 25 6.12 10.74 -3.49
C VAL A 25 4.61 10.73 -3.32
N LEU A 26 3.92 10.07 -4.25
CA LEU A 26 2.48 9.85 -4.14
C LEU A 26 2.24 8.46 -3.56
N VAL A 27 1.54 8.38 -2.42
CA VAL A 27 1.13 7.10 -1.83
C VAL A 27 -0.30 6.82 -2.24
N MET A 28 -0.52 5.79 -3.06
CA MET A 28 -1.84 5.28 -3.38
C MET A 28 -2.21 4.20 -2.36
N ASP A 29 -3.10 4.54 -1.43
CA ASP A 29 -3.55 3.63 -0.37
C ASP A 29 -4.91 2.99 -0.67
N GLU A 30 -4.85 1.67 -0.80
CA GLU A 30 -5.96 0.75 -1.03
C GLU A 30 -6.15 -0.24 0.13
N ASP A 31 -5.29 -0.22 1.16
CA ASP A 31 -5.35 -1.09 2.35
C ASP A 31 -5.95 -0.36 3.57
N CYS A 32 -5.69 0.94 3.71
CA CYS A 32 -6.20 1.81 4.76
C CYS A 32 -5.84 1.41 6.20
N TYR A 33 -4.75 0.66 6.36
CA TYR A 33 -4.31 0.15 7.66
C TYR A 33 -2.87 0.57 8.00
N PHE A 34 -2.27 -0.10 8.99
CA PHE A 34 -0.95 0.26 9.53
C PHE A 34 0.15 0.32 8.47
N TRP A 35 0.13 -0.54 7.45
CA TRP A 35 1.19 -0.51 6.43
C TRP A 35 1.19 0.79 5.65
N ALA A 36 0.02 1.28 5.23
CA ALA A 36 -0.10 2.55 4.54
C ALA A 36 0.31 3.72 5.44
N ALA A 37 -0.15 3.72 6.70
CA ALA A 37 0.20 4.75 7.68
C ALA A 37 1.71 4.83 7.92
N CYS A 38 2.34 3.70 8.26
CA CYS A 38 3.76 3.65 8.56
C CYS A 38 4.62 4.01 7.35
N MET A 39 4.29 3.50 6.15
CA MET A 39 5.03 3.86 4.94
C MET A 39 4.92 5.35 4.61
N THR A 40 3.72 5.93 4.74
CA THR A 40 3.50 7.35 4.49
C THR A 40 4.29 8.21 5.48
N GLU A 41 4.22 7.88 6.77
CA GLU A 41 4.97 8.59 7.82
C GLU A 41 6.47 8.48 7.59
N GLU A 42 6.96 7.30 7.27
CA GLU A 42 8.39 7.02 7.06
C GLU A 42 8.96 7.81 5.88
N ILE A 43 8.26 7.84 4.74
CA ILE A 43 8.63 8.63 3.56
C ILE A 43 8.62 10.13 3.89
N ALA A 44 7.61 10.61 4.62
CA ALA A 44 7.53 12.01 5.02
C ALA A 44 8.68 12.39 5.99
N ARG A 45 9.00 11.53 6.96
CA ARG A 45 10.13 11.73 7.90
C ARG A 45 11.49 11.73 7.21
N ARG A 46 11.64 11.07 6.06
CA ARG A 46 12.84 11.17 5.21
C ARG A 46 12.99 12.54 4.52
N GLY A 47 12.02 13.45 4.67
CA GLY A 47 12.03 14.77 4.06
C GLY A 47 11.47 14.80 2.63
N CYS A 48 10.76 13.75 2.20
CA CYS A 48 10.02 13.78 0.95
C CYS A 48 8.70 14.56 1.12
N ARG A 49 8.23 15.18 0.04
CA ARG A 49 6.88 15.74 -0.03
C ARG A 49 5.91 14.61 -0.34
N VAL A 50 4.97 14.33 0.56
CA VAL A 50 4.05 13.19 0.39
C VAL A 50 2.65 13.65 0.05
N VAL A 51 2.10 13.07 -1.02
CA VAL A 51 0.67 13.16 -1.35
C VAL A 51 0.04 11.81 -1.08
N TYR A 52 -0.77 11.71 -0.02
CA TYR A 52 -1.51 10.50 0.33
C TYR A 52 -2.85 10.51 -0.41
N VAL A 53 -3.08 9.50 -1.24
CA VAL A 53 -4.25 9.35 -2.10
C VAL A 53 -4.98 8.07 -1.73
N THR A 54 -6.31 8.12 -1.64
CA THR A 54 -7.12 6.92 -1.40
C THR A 54 -8.52 7.06 -1.98
N ARG A 55 -9.10 5.95 -2.45
CA ARG A 55 -10.48 5.91 -3.00
C ARG A 55 -11.54 6.16 -1.94
N PHE A 56 -11.19 5.96 -0.67
CA PHE A 56 -12.14 6.05 0.43
C PHE A 56 -12.32 7.50 0.90
N PRO A 57 -13.52 7.86 1.40
CA PRO A 57 -13.75 9.19 1.99
C PRO A 57 -12.94 9.45 3.26
N GLU A 58 -12.69 8.40 4.03
CA GLU A 58 -11.94 8.46 5.29
C GLU A 58 -10.54 7.85 5.09
N PRO A 59 -9.47 8.66 5.14
CA PRO A 59 -8.09 8.17 5.17
C PRO A 59 -7.86 7.20 6.32
N LEU A 60 -7.13 6.12 6.05
CA LEU A 60 -6.74 5.13 7.07
C LEU A 60 -7.94 4.56 7.87
N ARG A 61 -9.11 4.42 7.23
CA ARG A 61 -10.37 4.01 7.86
C ARG A 61 -10.32 2.70 8.64
N GLU A 62 -9.41 1.78 8.31
CA GLU A 62 -9.30 0.48 8.98
C GLU A 62 -8.47 0.55 10.27
N LEU A 63 -7.80 1.67 10.56
CA LEU A 63 -7.10 1.86 11.83
C LEU A 63 -8.09 1.97 13.01
N PRO A 64 -7.73 1.44 14.20
CA PRO A 64 -8.48 1.71 15.42
C PRO A 64 -8.65 3.21 15.64
N PHE A 65 -9.84 3.63 16.04
CA PHE A 65 -10.25 5.04 16.05
C PHE A 65 -9.25 5.99 16.74
N VAL A 66 -8.81 5.66 17.96
CA VAL A 66 -7.87 6.50 18.73
C VAL A 66 -6.51 6.59 18.01
N THR A 67 -6.01 5.46 17.51
CA THR A 67 -4.76 5.40 16.74
C THR A 67 -4.87 6.17 15.43
N ARG A 68 -6.03 6.13 14.77
CA ARG A 68 -6.27 6.88 13.53
C ARG A 68 -6.16 8.37 13.77
N ILE A 69 -6.77 8.89 14.84
CA ILE A 69 -6.70 10.31 15.19
C ILE A 69 -5.25 10.76 15.41
N SER A 70 -4.47 10.02 16.22
CA SER A 70 -3.07 10.37 16.47
C SER A 70 -2.21 10.26 15.23
N THR A 71 -2.48 9.27 14.37
CA THR A 71 -1.76 9.07 13.10
C THR A 71 -2.04 10.22 12.13
N LEU A 72 -3.31 10.57 11.93
CA LEU A 72 -3.67 11.67 11.02
C LEU A 72 -3.08 13.00 11.48
N ARG A 73 -3.03 13.26 12.80
CA ARG A 73 -2.34 14.42 13.36
C ARG A 73 -0.84 14.39 13.04
N ALA A 74 -0.17 13.26 13.27
CA ALA A 74 1.26 13.15 12.99
C ALA A 74 1.59 13.32 11.50
N LEU A 75 0.74 12.79 10.60
CA LEU A 75 0.90 12.99 9.15
C LEU A 75 0.68 14.46 8.74
N ASP A 76 -0.29 15.14 9.35
CA ASP A 76 -0.53 16.57 9.12
C ASP A 76 0.66 17.43 9.60
N GLU A 77 1.21 17.15 10.79
CA GLU A 77 2.43 17.81 11.31
C GLU A 77 3.66 17.60 10.42
N LEU A 78 3.72 16.48 9.69
CA LEU A 78 4.75 16.18 8.69
C LEU A 78 4.47 16.82 7.32
N GLY A 79 3.36 17.54 7.15
CA GLY A 79 2.98 18.20 5.91
C GLY A 79 2.47 17.25 4.83
N VAL A 80 1.98 16.06 5.19
CA VAL A 80 1.39 15.11 4.24
C VAL A 80 0.09 15.67 3.69
N VAL A 81 0.01 15.78 2.37
CA VAL A 81 -1.17 16.30 1.68
C VAL A 81 -2.14 15.16 1.39
N MET A 82 -3.33 15.22 1.98
CA MET A 82 -4.36 14.18 1.79
C MET A 82 -5.25 14.47 0.56
N ARG A 83 -5.58 13.40 -0.18
CA ARG A 83 -6.49 13.36 -1.33
C ARG A 83 -7.44 12.16 -1.18
N PRO A 84 -8.41 12.21 -0.26
CA PRO A 84 -9.44 11.18 -0.15
C PRO A 84 -10.36 11.23 -1.38
N THR A 85 -11.12 10.16 -1.62
CA THR A 85 -12.05 10.02 -2.75
C THR A 85 -11.42 10.13 -4.15
N MET A 86 -10.11 9.94 -4.24
CA MET A 86 -9.33 10.00 -5.49
C MET A 86 -8.55 8.70 -5.69
N HIS A 87 -8.20 8.38 -6.92
CA HIS A 87 -7.24 7.31 -7.22
C HIS A 87 -6.36 7.67 -8.39
N VAL A 88 -5.18 7.06 -8.43
CA VAL A 88 -4.32 7.06 -9.61
C VAL A 88 -5.04 6.32 -10.73
N ASP A 89 -5.42 7.06 -11.78
CA ASP A 89 -6.10 6.52 -12.95
C ASP A 89 -5.08 6.13 -14.02
N ARG A 90 -4.19 7.07 -14.35
CA ARG A 90 -3.17 6.89 -15.38
C ARG A 90 -1.95 7.79 -15.16
N ILE A 91 -0.89 7.50 -15.90
CA ILE A 91 0.37 8.26 -15.94
C ILE A 91 0.63 8.67 -17.39
N GLU A 92 0.81 9.97 -17.65
CA GLU A 92 1.04 10.47 -19.01
C GLU A 92 1.91 11.73 -18.98
N GLY A 93 2.95 11.77 -19.81
CA GLY A 93 3.80 12.95 -20.00
C GLY A 93 4.53 13.41 -18.74
N GLY A 94 4.87 12.51 -17.82
CA GLY A 94 5.48 12.82 -16.53
C GLY A 94 4.50 13.30 -15.46
N GLU A 95 3.19 13.25 -15.72
CA GLU A 95 2.15 13.60 -14.78
C GLU A 95 1.43 12.36 -14.26
N VAL A 96 1.04 12.39 -12.97
CA VAL A 96 0.09 11.44 -12.41
C VAL A 96 -1.32 12.03 -12.47
N VAL A 97 -2.22 11.36 -13.17
CA VAL A 97 -3.63 11.76 -13.26
C VAL A 97 -4.43 11.06 -12.17
N LEU A 98 -4.95 11.85 -11.24
CA LEU A 98 -5.92 11.39 -10.26
C LEU A 98 -7.34 11.55 -10.80
N ARG A 99 -8.19 10.56 -10.56
CA ARG A 99 -9.61 10.62 -10.88
C ARG A 99 -10.46 10.50 -9.62
N HIS A 100 -11.49 11.32 -9.55
CA HIS A 100 -12.46 11.25 -8.47
C HIS A 100 -13.26 9.94 -8.54
N TYR A 101 -13.31 9.23 -7.43
CA TYR A 101 -13.85 7.87 -7.37
C TYR A 101 -15.34 7.79 -7.77
N TYR A 102 -16.14 8.79 -7.39
CA TYR A 102 -17.57 8.84 -7.72
C TYR A 102 -17.92 9.59 -9.01
N ASN A 103 -16.96 10.29 -9.62
CA ASN A 103 -17.24 11.12 -10.79
C ASN A 103 -16.05 11.07 -11.76
N SER A 104 -16.19 10.23 -12.79
CA SER A 104 -15.15 9.99 -13.78
C SER A 104 -14.76 11.21 -14.60
N ARG A 105 -15.54 12.30 -14.57
CA ARG A 105 -15.24 13.56 -15.27
C ARG A 105 -14.38 14.53 -14.45
N ARG A 106 -14.13 14.24 -13.17
CA ARG A 106 -13.27 15.06 -12.31
C ARG A 106 -11.89 14.44 -12.22
N GLU A 107 -10.93 15.13 -12.82
CA GLU A 107 -9.52 14.75 -12.81
C GLU A 107 -8.66 15.86 -12.19
N GLU A 108 -7.61 15.47 -11.48
CA GLU A 108 -6.54 16.33 -10.97
C GLU A 108 -5.22 15.83 -11.57
N ARG A 109 -4.39 16.74 -12.07
CA ARG A 109 -3.08 16.40 -12.65
C ARG A 109 -1.98 16.84 -11.70
N LEU A 110 -1.13 15.90 -11.33
CA LEU A 110 0.01 16.15 -10.45
C LEU A 110 1.31 16.09 -11.26
N LYS A 111 2.07 17.19 -11.22
CA LYS A 111 3.40 17.32 -11.81
C LYS A 111 4.49 17.01 -10.79
N ASP A 112 5.71 16.78 -11.29
CA ASP A 112 6.92 16.61 -10.47
C ASP A 112 6.80 15.49 -9.42
N VAL A 113 6.00 14.45 -9.72
CA VAL A 113 5.90 13.24 -8.90
C VAL A 113 7.05 12.32 -9.27
N GLY A 114 7.97 12.09 -8.33
CA GLY A 114 9.13 11.22 -8.57
C GLY A 114 8.78 9.74 -8.59
N GLU A 115 7.74 9.33 -7.84
CA GLU A 115 7.31 7.94 -7.73
C GLU A 115 5.89 7.83 -7.17
N VAL A 116 5.15 6.81 -7.61
CA VAL A 116 3.91 6.33 -6.99
C VAL A 116 4.21 5.08 -6.16
N VAL A 117 3.99 5.16 -4.86
CA VAL A 117 4.01 3.99 -3.96
C VAL A 117 2.60 3.43 -3.84
N TRP A 118 2.38 2.22 -4.34
CA TRP A 118 1.09 1.54 -4.27
C TRP A 118 1.02 0.60 -3.08
N VAL A 119 0.14 0.91 -2.12
CA VAL A 119 -0.15 0.09 -0.94
C VAL A 119 -1.53 -0.55 -1.13
N GLY A 120 -1.57 -1.87 -1.31
CA GLY A 120 -2.82 -2.58 -1.56
C GLY A 120 -2.65 -4.09 -1.45
N ALA A 121 -3.46 -4.83 -2.21
CA ALA A 121 -3.50 -6.29 -2.14
C ALA A 121 -2.11 -6.95 -2.28
N GLN A 122 -1.89 -7.95 -1.43
CA GLN A 122 -0.67 -8.76 -1.40
C GLN A 122 -0.92 -10.10 -2.10
N ARG A 123 0.17 -10.70 -2.60
CA ARG A 123 0.16 -12.01 -3.22
C ARG A 123 0.83 -12.99 -2.27
N ALA A 124 0.22 -14.17 -2.09
CA ALA A 124 0.84 -15.25 -1.33
C ALA A 124 2.19 -15.64 -1.96
N ASN A 125 3.18 -15.88 -1.12
CA ASN A 125 4.46 -16.46 -1.53
C ASN A 125 4.50 -17.92 -1.11
N ASP A 126 3.88 -18.78 -1.91
CA ASP A 126 3.61 -20.20 -1.63
C ASP A 126 4.36 -21.17 -2.55
N GLY A 127 5.23 -20.66 -3.42
CA GLY A 127 5.95 -21.45 -4.43
C GLY A 127 6.73 -22.63 -3.84
N LEU A 128 7.48 -22.39 -2.76
CA LEU A 128 8.24 -23.44 -2.07
C LEU A 128 7.33 -24.58 -1.55
N ALA A 129 6.12 -24.26 -1.08
CA ALA A 129 5.20 -25.29 -0.60
C ALA A 129 4.66 -26.14 -1.77
N HIS A 130 4.51 -25.55 -2.95
CA HIS A 130 4.16 -26.30 -4.16
C HIS A 130 5.30 -27.25 -4.56
N GLU A 131 6.53 -26.74 -4.65
CA GLU A 131 7.74 -27.52 -4.98
C GLU A 131 7.94 -28.72 -4.04
N LEU A 132 7.77 -28.51 -2.73
CA LEU A 132 7.90 -29.59 -1.74
C LEU A 132 6.84 -30.68 -1.93
N ARG A 133 5.60 -30.30 -2.24
CA ARG A 133 4.51 -31.26 -2.50
C ARG A 133 4.76 -32.05 -3.79
N GLU A 134 5.25 -31.40 -4.84
CA GLU A 134 5.65 -32.07 -6.09
C GLU A 134 6.81 -33.04 -5.89
N ALA A 135 7.76 -32.70 -5.00
CA ALA A 135 8.84 -33.61 -4.58
C ALA A 135 8.39 -34.78 -3.70
N GLY A 136 7.08 -34.92 -3.44
CA GLY A 136 6.49 -36.03 -2.70
C GLY A 136 6.40 -35.82 -1.18
N GLN A 137 6.71 -34.62 -0.67
CA GLN A 137 6.52 -34.31 0.74
C GLN A 137 5.02 -34.22 1.05
N ARG A 138 4.55 -35.08 1.95
CA ARG A 138 3.12 -35.21 2.28
C ARG A 138 2.67 -34.27 3.41
N ASP A 139 3.61 -33.88 4.27
CA ASP A 139 3.32 -33.10 5.48
C ASP A 139 3.79 -31.64 5.33
N VAL A 140 3.13 -30.93 4.41
CA VAL A 140 3.47 -29.53 4.08
C VAL A 140 2.31 -28.61 4.45
N HIS A 141 2.48 -27.88 5.55
CA HIS A 141 1.52 -26.91 6.05
C HIS A 141 1.87 -25.48 5.61
N LEU A 142 0.94 -24.81 4.95
CA LEU A 142 1.01 -23.37 4.70
C LEU A 142 0.33 -22.63 5.84
N ILE A 143 0.98 -21.59 6.37
CA ILE A 143 0.44 -20.71 7.41
C ILE A 143 0.77 -19.25 7.10
N GLY A 144 0.02 -18.34 7.70
CA GLY A 144 0.26 -16.90 7.60
C GLY A 144 0.09 -16.37 6.18
N ASP A 145 0.91 -15.40 5.81
CA ASP A 145 0.74 -14.71 4.52
C ASP A 145 1.09 -15.60 3.31
N ALA A 146 1.89 -16.66 3.52
CA ALA A 146 2.11 -17.69 2.50
C ALA A 146 0.85 -18.53 2.25
N TYR A 147 -0.06 -18.65 3.23
CA TYR A 147 -1.35 -19.30 3.02
C TYR A 147 -2.39 -18.34 2.43
N ALA A 148 -2.57 -17.17 3.06
CA ALA A 148 -3.40 -16.09 2.54
C ALA A 148 -3.04 -14.77 3.24
N PRO A 149 -2.44 -13.79 2.52
CA PRO A 149 -2.03 -12.50 3.08
C PRO A 149 -3.19 -11.76 3.74
N ARG A 150 -3.06 -11.51 5.04
CA ARG A 150 -4.11 -10.87 5.87
C ARG A 150 -3.46 -10.04 6.99
N ARG A 151 -4.18 -9.81 8.08
CA ARG A 151 -3.66 -9.13 9.28
C ARG A 151 -2.74 -10.07 10.07
N LEU A 152 -1.76 -9.47 10.76
CA LEU A 152 -0.78 -10.16 11.61
C LEU A 152 -1.38 -11.21 12.56
N VAL A 153 -2.56 -10.92 13.13
CA VAL A 153 -3.26 -11.84 14.05
C VAL A 153 -3.57 -13.19 13.41
N HIS A 154 -3.85 -13.24 12.10
CA HIS A 154 -4.12 -14.49 11.39
C HIS A 154 -2.85 -15.32 11.26
N ALA A 155 -1.71 -14.70 10.95
CA ALA A 155 -0.43 -15.39 10.90
C ALA A 155 -0.04 -15.99 12.26
N ILE A 156 -0.24 -15.23 13.35
CA ILE A 156 -0.01 -15.71 14.71
C ILE A 156 -0.95 -16.89 15.03
N ALA A 157 -2.25 -16.75 14.77
CA ALA A 157 -3.25 -17.77 15.07
C ALA A 157 -3.01 -19.06 14.27
N GLU A 158 -2.61 -18.95 13.00
CA GLU A 158 -2.31 -20.10 12.14
C GLU A 158 -1.01 -20.79 12.55
N GLY A 159 0.03 -20.04 12.88
CA GLY A 159 1.26 -20.60 13.44
C GLY A 159 1.01 -21.33 14.75
N HIS A 160 0.22 -20.75 15.65
CA HIS A 160 -0.17 -21.40 16.90
C HIS A 160 -0.98 -22.68 16.67
N ARG A 161 -1.91 -22.68 15.70
CA ARG A 161 -2.70 -23.87 15.36
C ARG A 161 -1.81 -24.98 14.79
N ALA A 162 -0.95 -24.65 13.83
CA ALA A 162 -0.05 -25.62 13.20
C ALA A 162 0.95 -26.20 14.20
N GLY A 163 1.54 -25.38 15.08
CA GLY A 163 2.47 -25.85 16.11
C GLY A 163 1.83 -26.75 17.17
N ARG A 164 0.49 -26.79 17.28
CA ARG A 164 -0.24 -27.68 18.19
C ARG A 164 -0.80 -28.93 17.52
N SER A 165 -0.76 -28.99 16.19
CA SER A 165 -1.25 -30.13 15.42
C SER A 165 -0.14 -31.10 15.01
N VAL A 166 1.10 -30.81 15.39
CA VAL A 166 2.30 -31.63 15.16
C VAL A 166 2.79 -32.27 16.44
#